data_AF-A0A165JT10-F1
#
_entry.id   AF-A0A165JT10-F1
#
_cell.length_a   1.000
_cell.length_b   1.000
_cell.length_c   1.000
_cell.angle_alpha   90.00
_cell.angle_beta   90.00
_cell.angle_gamma   90.00
#
_symmetry.space_group_name_H-M   'P 1'
#
loop_
_entity.id
_entity.type
_entity.pdbx_description
1 polymer ?
#
loop_
_entity_poly.entity_id
_entity_poly.type
_entity_poly.pdbx_seq_one_letter_code
_entity_poly.pdbx_strand_id
1 'polypeptide(L)'
;LPPDVFNYVSRCFPRDISQYIATNFQTQANLDHLLAASTIAEFQDRIDNASGVGFPGLHPAGHMVLGPTGADAFSSPQEPAFFLHNSMIDKVWTEWQRQGRGEERIYGDNALFGTLTTLNIPPSDNATLESEIGWGSIEQPAPIKKFMAVGRGDLCYRY
;
A
#
# COMPACT_ATOMS: atom_id res chain seq x y z
N LEU A 1 -19.12 -7.50 -5.03
CA LEU A 1 -19.46 -6.07 -5.14
C LEU A 1 -20.93 -5.96 -5.55
N PRO A 2 -21.66 -4.91 -5.13
CA PRO A 2 -22.99 -4.60 -5.67
C PRO A 2 -22.97 -4.50 -7.20
N PRO A 3 -24.07 -4.83 -7.90
CA PRO A 3 -24.09 -4.86 -9.37
C PRO A 3 -23.94 -3.48 -10.03
N ASP A 4 -24.17 -2.40 -9.27
CA ASP A 4 -24.19 -1.01 -9.72
C ASP A 4 -22.90 -0.23 -9.43
N VAL A 5 -21.86 -0.87 -8.88
CA VAL A 5 -20.60 -0.19 -8.50
C VAL A 5 -19.87 0.50 -9.66
N PHE A 6 -20.11 0.05 -10.90
CA PHE A 6 -19.51 0.63 -12.10
C PHE A 6 -20.44 1.58 -12.85
N ASN A 7 -21.65 1.82 -12.33
CA ASN A 7 -22.58 2.76 -12.94
C ASN A 7 -22.03 4.19 -12.83
N TYR A 8 -22.27 4.99 -13.86
CA TYR A 8 -21.89 6.40 -13.84
C TYR A 8 -22.73 7.17 -12.80
N VAL A 9 -22.04 7.83 -11.86
CA VAL A 9 -22.66 8.66 -10.83
C VAL A 9 -22.03 10.05 -10.87
N SER A 10 -22.74 11.01 -11.47
CA SER A 10 -22.31 12.41 -11.48
C SER A 10 -22.44 13.03 -10.09
N ARG A 11 -21.33 13.58 -9.59
CA ARG A 11 -21.27 14.27 -8.29
C ARG A 11 -20.10 15.25 -8.27
N CYS A 12 -20.16 16.24 -7.39
CA CYS A 12 -19.00 17.05 -7.05
C CYS A 12 -17.96 16.19 -6.33
N PHE A 13 -16.68 16.55 -6.44
CA PHE A 13 -15.59 15.91 -5.72
C PHE A 13 -15.57 16.40 -4.25
N PRO A 14 -15.83 15.54 -3.25
CA PRO A 14 -15.76 15.94 -1.85
C PRO A 14 -14.33 15.82 -1.33
N ARG A 15 -13.87 16.84 -0.61
CA ARG A 15 -12.60 16.88 0.12
C ARG A 15 -12.82 17.56 1.46
N ASP A 16 -12.27 16.97 2.52
CA ASP A 16 -12.29 17.53 3.87
C ASP A 16 -10.97 17.20 4.54
N ILE A 17 -10.05 18.18 4.52
CA ILE A 17 -8.66 17.93 4.94
C ILE A 17 -8.59 17.87 6.46
N SER A 18 -8.30 16.69 7.01
CA SER A 18 -8.23 16.50 8.45
C SER A 18 -6.85 16.84 9.01
N GLN A 19 -6.72 18.06 9.54
CA GLN A 19 -5.52 18.48 10.25
C GLN A 19 -5.23 17.57 11.46
N TYR A 20 -6.26 17.12 12.18
CA TYR A 20 -6.10 16.25 13.32
C TYR A 20 -5.39 14.93 12.94
N ILE A 21 -5.86 14.28 11.87
CA ILE A 21 -5.26 13.02 11.39
C ILE A 21 -3.82 13.26 10.93
N ALA A 22 -3.58 14.35 10.18
CA ALA A 22 -2.25 14.70 9.72
C ALA A 22 -1.27 14.91 10.88
N THR A 23 -1.67 15.65 11.92
CA THR A 23 -0.78 15.99 13.05
C THR A 23 -0.57 14.84 14.04
N ASN A 24 -1.57 13.96 14.23
CA ASN A 24 -1.48 12.91 15.24
C ASN A 24 -1.01 11.56 14.68
N PHE A 25 -1.19 11.31 13.37
CA PHE A 25 -0.89 10.02 12.78
C PHE A 25 0.22 10.04 11.74
N GLN A 26 0.33 11.08 10.91
CA GLN A 26 1.39 11.22 9.91
C GLN A 26 2.66 11.84 10.52
N THR A 27 3.16 11.25 11.61
CA THR A 27 4.29 11.76 12.39
C THR A 27 5.59 11.03 12.07
N GLN A 28 6.72 11.70 12.30
CA GLN A 28 8.05 11.08 12.16
C GLN A 28 8.20 9.86 13.08
N ALA A 29 7.68 9.92 14.31
CA ALA A 29 7.75 8.80 15.25
C ALA A 29 7.04 7.55 14.72
N ASN A 30 5.88 7.70 14.06
CA ASN A 30 5.18 6.57 13.45
C ASN A 30 5.90 6.05 12.20
N LEU A 31 6.55 6.93 11.44
CA LEU A 31 7.39 6.53 10.32
C LEU A 31 8.63 5.74 10.79
N ASP A 32 9.30 6.20 11.85
CA ASP A 32 10.44 5.51 12.44
C ASP A 32 10.02 4.14 13.01
N HIS A 33 8.84 4.08 13.64
CA HIS A 33 8.26 2.82 14.10
C HIS A 33 8.01 1.86 12.93
N LEU A 34 7.44 2.33 11.80
CA LEU A 34 7.26 1.50 10.62
C LEU A 34 8.60 0.99 10.06
N LEU A 35 9.59 1.88 9.89
CA LEU A 35 10.91 1.52 9.34
C LEU A 35 11.68 0.53 10.22
N ALA A 36 11.40 0.50 11.53
CA ALA A 36 11.98 -0.46 12.46
C ALA A 36 11.40 -1.90 12.34
N ALA A 37 10.51 -2.17 11.38
CA ALA A 37 10.01 -3.52 11.14
C ALA A 37 11.15 -4.47 10.71
N SER A 38 11.15 -5.70 11.23
CA SER A 38 12.17 -6.70 10.95
C SER A 38 11.82 -7.59 9.75
N THR A 39 10.53 -7.80 9.49
CA THR A 39 10.00 -8.61 8.39
C THR A 39 8.96 -7.84 7.59
N ILE A 40 8.69 -8.27 6.35
CA ILE A 40 7.62 -7.66 5.55
C ILE A 40 6.25 -7.79 6.20
N ALA A 41 6.00 -8.90 6.91
CA ALA A 41 4.72 -9.12 7.61
C ALA A 41 4.50 -8.06 8.69
N GLU A 42 5.55 -7.74 9.45
CA GLU A 42 5.51 -6.68 10.45
C GLU A 42 5.42 -5.28 9.82
N PHE A 43 6.10 -5.06 8.69
CA PHE A 43 6.00 -3.80 7.94
C PHE A 43 4.57 -3.56 7.44
N GLN A 44 3.96 -4.57 6.81
CA GLN A 44 2.57 -4.53 6.33
C GLN A 44 1.58 -4.33 7.49
N ASP A 45 1.76 -5.03 8.61
CA ASP A 45 0.93 -4.85 9.80
C ASP A 45 1.04 -3.42 10.38
N ARG A 46 2.24 -2.84 10.44
CA ARG A 46 2.44 -1.46 10.94
C ARG A 46 1.92 -0.39 9.98
N ILE A 47 2.05 -0.58 8.66
CA ILE A 47 1.67 0.44 7.67
C ILE A 47 0.16 0.46 7.42
N ASP A 48 -0.49 -0.70 7.40
CA ASP A 48 -1.92 -0.84 7.09
C ASP A 48 -2.81 -1.08 8.31
N ASN A 49 -2.24 -1.67 9.38
CA ASN A 49 -2.97 -2.19 10.55
C ASN A 49 -4.35 -2.74 10.20
N ALA A 50 -4.37 -3.78 9.37
CA ALA A 50 -5.62 -4.36 8.89
C ALA A 50 -6.52 -4.91 10.02
N SER A 51 -5.96 -5.15 11.22
CA SER A 51 -6.73 -5.52 12.42
C SER A 51 -7.66 -4.41 12.92
N GLY A 52 -7.35 -3.15 12.60
CA GLY A 52 -8.04 -1.96 13.10
C GLY A 52 -7.85 -1.70 14.60
N VAL A 53 -7.04 -2.51 15.30
CA VAL A 53 -6.81 -2.34 16.74
C VAL A 53 -5.78 -1.24 16.96
N GLY A 54 -6.18 -0.17 17.66
CA GLY A 54 -5.27 0.91 18.02
C GLY A 54 -5.01 1.88 16.87
N PHE A 55 -3.73 2.08 16.53
CA PHE A 55 -3.30 3.07 15.54
C PHE A 55 -3.61 2.58 14.11
N PRO A 56 -4.38 3.30 13.28
CA PRO A 56 -4.84 2.78 11.97
C PRO A 56 -3.73 2.44 10.97
N GLY A 57 -2.46 2.83 11.18
CA GLY A 57 -1.40 2.67 10.19
C GLY A 57 -1.22 3.93 9.35
N LEU A 58 -0.01 4.15 8.82
CA LEU A 58 0.31 5.35 8.05
C LEU A 58 -0.43 5.41 6.70
N HIS A 59 -0.68 4.27 6.06
CA HIS A 59 -1.37 4.20 4.77
C HIS A 59 -2.85 4.60 4.87
N PRO A 60 -3.72 3.93 5.64
CA PRO A 60 -5.12 4.34 5.75
C PRO A 60 -5.27 5.72 6.41
N ALA A 61 -4.40 6.10 7.36
CA ALA A 61 -4.44 7.45 7.90
C ALA A 61 -4.14 8.51 6.83
N GLY A 62 -3.20 8.26 5.89
CA GLY A 62 -2.89 9.19 4.80
C GLY A 62 -4.07 9.38 3.85
N HIS A 63 -4.79 8.30 3.53
CA HIS A 63 -6.08 8.35 2.83
C HIS A 63 -7.14 9.16 3.58
N MET A 64 -7.29 8.93 4.88
CA MET A 64 -8.28 9.62 5.72
C MET A 64 -7.99 11.12 5.90
N VAL A 65 -6.73 11.57 5.76
CA VAL A 65 -6.41 13.02 5.76
C VAL A 65 -7.14 13.75 4.63
N LEU A 66 -7.42 13.09 3.51
CA LEU A 66 -7.96 13.72 2.30
C LEU A 66 -9.50 13.85 2.31
N GLY A 67 -10.15 13.23 3.29
CA GLY A 67 -11.60 13.19 3.42
C GLY A 67 -12.23 11.98 2.71
N PRO A 68 -13.52 12.04 2.38
CA PRO A 68 -14.32 10.84 2.08
C PRO A 68 -13.90 10.11 0.81
N THR A 69 -13.51 10.81 -0.25
CA THR A 69 -13.03 10.14 -1.49
C THR A 69 -11.73 9.40 -1.24
N GLY A 70 -10.78 10.02 -0.50
CA GLY A 70 -9.51 9.37 -0.16
C GLY A 70 -9.72 8.18 0.78
N ALA A 71 -10.61 8.30 1.77
CA ALA A 71 -10.90 7.25 2.74
C ALA A 71 -11.65 6.02 2.17
N ASP A 72 -12.25 6.12 0.99
CA ASP A 72 -12.92 5.00 0.34
C ASP A 72 -11.91 4.10 -0.38
N ALA A 73 -11.71 2.88 0.10
CA ALA A 73 -10.68 1.97 -0.40
C ALA A 73 -10.80 1.58 -1.88
N PHE A 74 -11.99 1.70 -2.49
CA PHE A 74 -12.22 1.34 -3.89
C PHE A 74 -12.11 2.55 -4.82
N SER A 75 -12.48 3.74 -4.34
CA SER A 75 -12.53 4.97 -5.12
C SER A 75 -11.45 5.99 -4.77
N SER A 76 -10.56 5.69 -3.81
CA SER A 76 -9.43 6.54 -3.46
C SER A 76 -8.52 6.95 -4.63
N PRO A 77 -8.33 6.15 -5.71
CA PRO A 77 -7.60 6.63 -6.88
C PRO A 77 -8.25 7.80 -7.63
N GLN A 78 -9.52 8.13 -7.34
CA GLN A 78 -10.18 9.34 -7.87
C GLN A 78 -9.76 10.61 -7.12
N GLU A 79 -9.09 10.48 -5.96
CA GLU A 79 -8.48 11.59 -5.24
C GLU A 79 -7.12 11.96 -5.90
N PRO A 80 -6.90 13.21 -6.36
CA PRO A 80 -5.71 13.56 -7.14
C PRO A 80 -4.34 13.35 -6.43
N ALA A 81 -4.30 13.47 -5.10
CA ALA A 81 -3.15 13.19 -4.27
C ALA A 81 -2.95 11.69 -3.94
N PHE A 82 -3.82 10.78 -4.39
CA PHE A 82 -3.65 9.33 -4.25
C PHE A 82 -2.27 8.85 -4.70
N PHE A 83 -1.82 9.30 -5.86
CA PHE A 83 -0.52 8.90 -6.42
C PHE A 83 0.65 9.53 -5.67
N LEU A 84 0.48 10.73 -5.12
CA LEU A 84 1.50 11.35 -4.25
C LEU A 84 1.61 10.58 -2.93
N HIS A 85 0.48 10.21 -2.32
CA HIS A 85 0.45 9.40 -1.12
C HIS A 85 1.10 8.04 -1.35
N ASN A 86 0.70 7.30 -2.40
CA ASN A 86 1.28 5.99 -2.72
C ASN A 86 2.75 6.07 -3.17
N SER A 87 3.20 7.19 -3.76
CA SER A 87 4.63 7.42 -4.00
C SER A 87 5.42 7.53 -2.69
N MET A 88 4.83 8.09 -1.63
CA MET A 88 5.45 8.09 -0.31
C MET A 88 5.44 6.69 0.31
N ILE A 89 4.37 5.91 0.12
CA ILE A 89 4.33 4.50 0.55
C ILE A 89 5.45 3.69 -0.12
N ASP A 90 5.60 3.79 -1.44
CA ASP A 90 6.65 3.11 -2.20
C ASP A 90 8.06 3.57 -1.79
N LYS A 91 8.23 4.88 -1.53
CA LYS A 91 9.48 5.42 -0.97
C LYS A 91 9.82 4.80 0.38
N VAL A 92 8.85 4.70 1.29
CA VAL A 92 9.06 4.13 2.64
C VAL A 92 9.36 2.64 2.57
N TRP A 93 8.68 1.91 1.68
CA TRP A 93 8.98 0.50 1.42
C TRP A 93 10.39 0.34 0.85
N THR A 94 10.78 1.17 -0.12
CA THR A 94 12.14 1.21 -0.68
C THR A 94 13.19 1.46 0.42
N GLU A 95 12.95 2.42 1.32
CA GLU A 95 13.86 2.71 2.43
C GLU A 95 13.97 1.52 3.39
N TRP A 96 12.84 0.88 3.72
CA TRP A 96 12.84 -0.33 4.54
C TRP A 96 13.66 -1.46 3.88
N GLN A 97 13.55 -1.65 2.57
CA GLN A 97 14.34 -2.65 1.84
C GLN A 97 15.85 -2.37 1.92
N ARG A 98 16.25 -1.09 1.82
CA ARG A 98 17.67 -0.67 1.85
C ARG A 98 18.36 -0.90 3.19
N GLN A 99 17.59 -1.05 4.27
CA GLN A 99 18.14 -1.38 5.60
C GLN A 99 18.47 -2.88 5.74
N GLY A 100 18.04 -3.73 4.81
CA GLY A 100 18.37 -5.15 4.77
C GLY A 100 19.81 -5.40 4.30
N ARG A 101 20.33 -6.59 4.62
CA ARG A 101 21.63 -7.07 4.13
C ARG A 101 21.45 -7.73 2.75
N GLY A 102 22.13 -7.18 1.74
CA GLY A 102 22.04 -7.71 0.38
C GLY A 102 20.62 -7.58 -0.19
N GLU A 103 20.02 -8.68 -0.61
CA GLU A 103 18.68 -8.71 -1.21
C GLU A 103 17.64 -9.41 -0.32
N GLU A 104 17.94 -9.61 0.97
CA GLU A 104 17.07 -10.38 1.88
C GLU A 104 15.66 -9.78 2.04
N ARG A 105 15.54 -8.45 1.97
CA ARG A 105 14.26 -7.71 2.04
C ARG A 105 13.58 -7.52 0.67
N ILE A 106 14.20 -8.00 -0.40
CA ILE A 106 13.69 -7.88 -1.78
C ILE A 106 13.27 -9.26 -2.32
N TYR A 107 14.11 -10.28 -2.15
CA TYR A 107 13.88 -11.64 -2.68
C TYR A 107 14.09 -12.76 -1.65
N GLY A 108 14.39 -12.43 -0.38
CA GLY A 108 14.55 -13.42 0.68
C GLY A 108 13.23 -13.88 1.29
N ASP A 109 13.31 -14.82 2.23
CA ASP A 109 12.14 -15.44 2.89
C ASP A 109 11.22 -14.44 3.62
N ASN A 110 11.75 -13.28 4.01
CA ASN A 110 11.02 -12.22 4.71
C ASN A 110 10.64 -11.03 3.80
N ALA A 111 10.73 -11.18 2.48
CA ALA A 111 10.43 -10.12 1.51
C ALA A 111 8.98 -10.15 1.00
N LEU A 112 8.26 -11.26 1.15
CA LEU A 112 6.85 -11.39 0.78
C LEU A 112 6.05 -12.15 1.85
N PHE A 113 4.85 -11.68 2.16
CA PHE A 113 3.92 -12.32 3.11
C PHE A 113 2.47 -12.07 2.68
N GLY A 114 1.59 -13.02 3.00
CA GLY A 114 0.15 -12.93 2.72
C GLY A 114 -0.35 -13.94 1.68
N THR A 115 -1.62 -13.82 1.33
CA THR A 115 -2.33 -14.70 0.38
C THR A 115 -2.83 -13.90 -0.82
N LEU A 116 -3.33 -14.57 -1.86
CA LEU A 116 -3.83 -13.94 -3.08
C LEU A 116 -5.20 -13.24 -2.94
N THR A 117 -5.74 -13.19 -1.72
CA THR A 117 -7.04 -12.61 -1.40
C THR A 117 -6.93 -11.72 -0.17
N THR A 118 -7.60 -10.57 -0.18
CA THR A 118 -7.65 -9.64 0.95
C THR A 118 -8.10 -10.36 2.22
N LEU A 119 -7.30 -10.22 3.30
CA LEU A 119 -7.52 -10.89 4.60
C LEU A 119 -7.66 -12.42 4.54
N ASN A 120 -7.24 -13.05 3.44
CA ASN A 120 -7.49 -14.46 3.15
C ASN A 120 -8.99 -14.81 3.07
N ILE A 121 -9.82 -13.91 2.51
CA ILE A 121 -11.28 -14.07 2.36
C ILE A 121 -11.71 -13.90 0.89
N PRO A 122 -12.21 -14.96 0.22
CA PRO A 122 -12.16 -16.36 0.66
C PRO A 122 -10.72 -16.87 0.75
N PRO A 123 -10.45 -18.00 1.43
CA PRO A 123 -9.10 -18.53 1.53
C PRO A 123 -8.45 -18.79 0.16
N SER A 124 -7.16 -18.46 0.03
CA SER A 124 -6.37 -18.69 -1.18
C SER A 124 -4.93 -19.11 -0.85
N ASP A 125 -4.17 -19.43 -1.88
CA ASP A 125 -2.76 -19.78 -1.75
C ASP A 125 -1.93 -18.60 -1.24
N ASN A 126 -0.79 -18.91 -0.63
CA ASN A 126 0.21 -17.90 -0.28
C ASN A 126 0.74 -17.22 -1.54
N ALA A 127 0.93 -15.91 -1.47
CA ALA A 127 1.57 -15.17 -2.55
C ALA A 127 3.04 -15.61 -2.69
N THR A 128 3.50 -15.73 -3.92
CA THR A 128 4.89 -16.04 -4.26
C THR A 128 5.43 -15.00 -5.23
N LEU A 129 6.76 -14.94 -5.40
CA LEU A 129 7.39 -14.06 -6.40
C LEU A 129 6.93 -14.33 -7.84
N GLU A 130 6.42 -15.54 -8.12
CA GLU A 130 5.88 -15.93 -9.43
C GLU A 130 4.36 -15.71 -9.55
N SER A 131 3.67 -15.38 -8.46
CA SER A 131 2.25 -15.02 -8.51
C SER A 131 2.07 -13.77 -9.38
N GLU A 132 1.03 -13.78 -10.22
CA GLU A 132 0.76 -12.68 -11.15
C GLU A 132 -0.09 -11.59 -10.48
N ILE A 133 0.28 -10.34 -10.72
CA ILE A 133 -0.58 -9.18 -10.48
C ILE A 133 -1.31 -8.88 -11.78
N GLY A 134 -2.60 -8.52 -11.70
CA GLY A 134 -3.40 -8.09 -12.85
C GLY A 134 -3.86 -6.64 -12.72
N TRP A 135 -3.83 -5.89 -13.83
CA TRP A 135 -4.26 -4.48 -13.91
C TRP A 135 -5.50 -4.27 -14.78
N GLY A 136 -6.24 -5.34 -15.06
CA GLY A 136 -7.42 -5.30 -15.93
C GLY A 136 -7.06 -4.81 -17.33
N SER A 137 -7.71 -3.75 -17.80
CA SER A 137 -7.47 -3.19 -19.14
C SER A 137 -6.29 -2.22 -19.21
N ILE A 138 -5.63 -1.92 -18.09
CA ILE A 138 -4.57 -0.89 -18.02
C ILE A 138 -3.21 -1.47 -18.43
N GLU A 139 -2.93 -2.72 -18.09
CA GLU A 139 -1.65 -3.39 -18.36
C GLU A 139 -1.80 -4.91 -18.38
N GLN A 140 -0.88 -5.61 -19.04
CA GLN A 140 -0.81 -7.07 -19.03
C GLN A 140 -0.43 -7.62 -17.63
N PRO A 141 -0.95 -8.79 -17.25
CA PRO A 141 -0.50 -9.45 -16.02
C PRO A 141 1.02 -9.70 -16.01
N ALA A 142 1.62 -9.59 -14.83
CA ALA A 142 3.05 -9.76 -14.66
C ALA A 142 3.38 -10.31 -13.26
N PRO A 143 4.46 -11.09 -13.11
CA PRO A 143 4.82 -11.70 -11.83
C PRO A 143 5.32 -10.65 -10.83
N ILE A 144 4.98 -10.83 -9.54
CA ILE A 144 5.37 -9.96 -8.42
C ILE A 144 6.87 -9.64 -8.45
N LYS A 145 7.74 -10.61 -8.78
CA LYS A 145 9.20 -10.45 -8.82
C LYS A 145 9.69 -9.24 -9.61
N LYS A 146 8.95 -8.82 -10.64
CA LYS A 146 9.33 -7.67 -11.48
C LYS A 146 9.22 -6.33 -10.76
N PHE A 147 8.41 -6.26 -9.70
CA PHE A 147 8.06 -5.02 -9.01
C PHE A 147 8.63 -4.95 -7.59
N MET A 148 9.45 -5.92 -7.20
CA MET A 148 9.94 -6.01 -5.83
C MET A 148 10.91 -4.90 -5.43
N ALA A 149 11.59 -4.24 -6.37
CA ALA A 149 12.51 -3.17 -6.01
C ALA A 149 12.68 -2.15 -7.15
N VAL A 150 12.74 -0.88 -6.76
CA VAL A 150 13.11 0.22 -7.66
C VAL A 150 14.58 0.08 -8.10
N GLY A 151 14.88 0.40 -9.36
CA GLY A 151 16.22 0.21 -9.93
C GLY A 151 16.56 -1.24 -10.30
N ARG A 152 15.56 -2.13 -10.32
CA ARG A 152 15.65 -3.53 -10.76
C ARG A 152 14.54 -3.81 -11.78
N GLY A 153 14.74 -4.82 -12.62
CA GLY A 153 13.75 -5.22 -13.63
C GLY A 153 13.38 -4.06 -14.56
N ASP A 154 12.09 -3.81 -14.69
CA ASP A 154 11.53 -2.78 -15.57
C ASP A 154 11.44 -1.39 -14.89
N LEU A 155 11.76 -1.29 -13.58
CA LEU A 155 11.66 -0.06 -12.79
C LEU A 155 13.00 0.69 -12.74
N CYS A 156 13.11 1.82 -13.44
CA CYS A 156 14.33 2.63 -13.50
C CYS A 156 14.13 4.04 -12.92
N TYR A 157 13.83 4.11 -11.61
CA TYR A 157 13.69 5.37 -10.88
C TYR A 157 14.33 5.29 -9.49
N ARG A 158 14.41 6.44 -8.81
CA ARG A 158 14.89 6.58 -7.43
C ARG A 158 14.11 7.67 -6.71
N TYR A 159 14.13 7.62 -5.39
CA TYR A 159 13.61 8.65 -4.48
C TYR A 159 14.71 9.54 -3.92
#